data_AF-A0A359H074-F1
#
_entry.id   AF-A0A359H074-F1
#
_cell.length_a   1.000
_cell.length_b   1.000
_cell.length_c   1.000
_cell.angle_alpha   90.00
_cell.angle_beta   90.00
_cell.angle_gamma   90.00
#
_symmetry.space_group_name_H-M   'P 1'
#
loop_
_entity.id
_entity.type
_entity.pdbx_description
1 polymer ?
#
loop_
_entity_poly.entity_id
_entity_poly.type
_entity_poly.pdbx_seq_one_letter_code
_entity_poly.pdbx_strand_id
1 'polypeptide(L)'
;MPQRESPINHDELLSHLKELAEPIDFEALENDGLIVKDGAWYRVPNQDALPSHAAKKIDITAADSKGIKVKFKSHKKYEAMLKKHLR
;
A
#
# COMPACT_ATOMS: atom_id res chain seq x y z
N MET A 1 2.02 -24.78 6.60
CA MET A 1 0.84 -24.94 5.72
C MET A 1 0.78 -23.73 4.80
N PRO A 2 0.86 -23.86 3.47
CA PRO A 2 0.59 -22.73 2.59
C PRO A 2 -0.92 -22.48 2.58
N GLN A 3 -1.35 -21.28 2.98
CA GLN A 3 -2.75 -20.86 2.85
C GLN A 3 -3.09 -20.84 1.35
N ARG A 4 -4.09 -21.63 0.94
CA ARG A 4 -4.69 -21.54 -0.38
C ARG A 4 -5.51 -20.25 -0.39
N GLU A 5 -5.07 -19.25 -1.16
CA GLU A 5 -5.86 -18.08 -1.48
C GLU A 5 -7.16 -18.55 -2.16
N SER A 6 -8.29 -18.40 -1.47
CA SER A 6 -9.61 -18.56 -2.07
C SER A 6 -9.73 -17.60 -3.27
N PRO A 7 -10.40 -17.99 -4.37
CA PRO A 7 -10.64 -17.06 -5.46
C PRO A 7 -11.43 -15.87 -4.92
N ILE A 8 -10.82 -14.68 -4.96
CA ILE A 8 -11.45 -13.43 -4.55
C ILE A 8 -12.71 -13.26 -5.41
N ASN A 9 -13.86 -13.14 -4.76
CA ASN A 9 -15.12 -12.95 -5.48
C ASN A 9 -15.12 -11.58 -6.17
N HIS A 10 -15.84 -11.42 -7.29
CA HIS A 10 -15.77 -10.19 -8.10
C HIS A 10 -16.11 -8.92 -7.30
N ASP A 11 -17.05 -9.01 -6.38
CA ASP A 11 -17.46 -7.91 -5.50
C ASP A 11 -16.39 -7.55 -4.44
N GLU A 12 -15.71 -8.56 -3.90
CA GLU A 12 -14.57 -8.36 -2.98
C GLU A 12 -13.36 -7.77 -3.72
N LEU A 13 -13.15 -8.16 -4.97
CA LEU A 13 -12.10 -7.59 -5.82
C LEU A 13 -12.35 -6.10 -6.07
N LEU A 14 -13.59 -5.72 -6.40
CA LEU A 14 -13.99 -4.32 -6.59
C LEU A 14 -13.82 -3.48 -5.32
N SER A 15 -14.20 -4.04 -4.17
CA SER A 15 -14.04 -3.38 -2.87
C SER A 15 -12.56 -3.17 -2.53
N HIS A 16 -11.72 -4.21 -2.70
CA HIS A 16 -10.28 -4.08 -2.54
C HIS A 16 -9.65 -3.09 -3.53
N LEU A 17 -10.11 -3.07 -4.78
CA LEU A 17 -9.64 -2.12 -5.78
C LEU A 17 -10.01 -0.68 -5.43
N LYS A 18 -11.17 -0.43 -4.83
CA LYS A 18 -11.54 0.91 -4.35
C LYS A 18 -10.62 1.37 -3.22
N GLU A 19 -10.39 0.53 -2.21
CA GLU A 19 -9.44 0.84 -1.12
C GLU A 19 -8.01 1.05 -1.67
N LEU A 20 -7.59 0.25 -2.64
CA LEU A 20 -6.29 0.36 -3.31
C LEU A 20 -6.23 1.51 -4.34
N ALA A 21 -7.35 2.08 -4.74
CA ALA A 21 -7.41 3.25 -5.61
C ALA A 21 -7.38 4.56 -4.81
N GLU A 22 -7.71 4.55 -3.51
CA GLU A 22 -7.60 5.75 -2.68
C GLU A 22 -6.17 6.30 -2.71
N PRO A 23 -5.95 7.59 -3.02
CA PRO A 23 -4.62 8.17 -3.05
C PRO A 23 -4.01 8.11 -1.64
N ILE A 24 -2.77 7.61 -1.54
CA ILE A 24 -2.00 7.78 -0.30
C ILE A 24 -1.44 9.20 -0.32
N ASP A 25 -1.69 9.92 0.75
CA ASP A 25 -1.12 11.25 0.97
C ASP A 25 0.30 11.11 1.55
N PHE A 26 1.26 10.82 0.66
CA PHE A 26 2.66 10.63 1.07
C PHE A 26 3.24 11.89 1.72
N GLU A 27 2.83 13.07 1.27
CA GLU A 27 3.25 14.34 1.86
C GLU A 27 2.79 14.47 3.31
N ALA A 28 1.52 14.15 3.59
CA ALA A 28 1.02 14.14 4.97
C ALA A 28 1.75 13.11 5.83
N LEU A 29 1.96 11.87 5.32
CA LEU A 29 2.68 10.83 6.05
C LEU A 29 4.15 11.20 6.32
N GLU A 30 4.82 11.89 5.38
CA GLU A 30 6.17 12.42 5.58
C GLU A 30 6.17 13.56 6.61
N ASN A 31 5.15 14.42 6.60
CA ASN A 31 5.02 15.54 7.53
C ASN A 31 4.73 15.09 8.96
N ASP A 32 3.86 14.09 9.13
CA ASP A 32 3.57 13.43 10.41
C ASP A 32 4.75 12.59 10.94
N GLY A 33 5.81 12.40 10.14
CA GLY A 33 6.95 11.57 10.50
C GLY A 33 6.64 10.07 10.53
N LEU A 34 5.52 9.66 9.92
CA LEU A 34 5.11 8.26 9.78
C LEU A 34 5.93 7.52 8.74
N ILE A 35 6.36 8.23 7.70
CA ILE A 35 7.28 7.70 6.70
C ILE A 35 8.44 8.68 6.48
N VAL A 36 9.60 8.15 6.11
CA VAL A 36 10.77 8.94 5.73
C VAL A 36 11.25 8.49 4.37
N LYS A 37 11.23 9.37 3.39
CA LYS A 37 11.68 9.05 2.04
C LYS A 37 13.18 8.76 2.00
N ASP A 38 13.53 7.57 1.52
CA ASP A 38 14.89 7.04 1.37
C ASP A 38 15.06 6.65 -0.11
N GLY A 39 15.09 7.66 -0.99
CA GLY A 39 15.17 7.49 -2.44
C GLY A 39 13.90 6.89 -3.05
N ALA A 40 14.01 5.65 -3.56
CA ALA A 40 12.88 4.90 -4.13
C ALA A 40 12.09 4.07 -3.08
N TRP A 41 12.53 4.14 -1.81
CA TRP A 41 11.94 3.46 -0.67
C TRP A 41 11.46 4.49 0.35
N TYR A 42 10.58 4.06 1.25
CA TYR A 42 10.13 4.84 2.38
C TYR A 42 10.42 4.06 3.65
N ARG A 43 11.13 4.66 4.60
CA ARG A 43 11.29 4.07 5.92
C ARG A 43 10.06 4.32 6.75
N VAL A 44 9.63 3.29 7.45
CA VAL A 44 8.46 3.33 8.31
C VAL A 44 8.95 3.03 9.71
N PRO A 45 9.27 4.05 10.52
CA PRO A 45 9.72 3.84 11.89
C PRO A 45 8.63 3.18 12.75
N ASN A 46 7.36 3.48 12.48
CA ASN A 46 6.23 2.89 13.18
C ASN A 46 5.15 2.42 12.20
N GLN A 47 5.13 1.11 11.92
CA GLN A 47 4.19 0.52 10.96
C GLN A 47 2.76 0.48 11.48
N ASP A 48 2.57 0.37 12.80
CA ASP A 48 1.26 0.42 13.44
C ASP A 48 0.62 1.81 13.39
N ALA A 49 1.43 2.85 13.21
CA ALA A 49 0.94 4.22 13.07
C ALA A 49 0.53 4.57 11.61
N LEU A 50 0.82 3.70 10.64
CA LEU A 50 0.33 3.89 9.28
C LEU A 50 -1.18 3.67 9.20
N PRO A 51 -1.90 4.50 8.43
CA PRO A 51 -3.30 4.23 8.17
C PRO A 51 -3.47 2.93 7.40
N SER A 52 -4.56 2.20 7.68
CA SER A 52 -4.78 0.85 7.16
C SER A 52 -4.71 0.74 5.64
N HIS A 53 -5.19 1.77 4.92
CA HIS A 53 -5.11 1.82 3.45
C HIS A 53 -3.65 1.95 2.95
N ALA A 54 -2.78 2.67 3.67
CA ALA A 54 -1.37 2.80 3.32
C ALA A 54 -0.61 1.51 3.62
N ALA A 55 -0.88 0.89 4.78
CA ALA A 55 -0.30 -0.41 5.15
C ALA A 55 -0.65 -1.51 4.13
N LYS A 56 -1.91 -1.56 3.66
CA LYS A 56 -2.35 -2.50 2.60
C LYS A 56 -1.66 -2.28 1.24
N LYS A 57 -1.14 -1.08 0.98
CA LYS A 57 -0.46 -0.73 -0.28
C LYS A 57 1.04 -0.98 -0.25
N ILE A 58 1.57 -1.52 0.85
CA ILE A 58 2.96 -1.94 0.92
C ILE A 58 3.17 -3.11 -0.07
N ASP A 59 4.02 -2.88 -1.07
CA ASP A 59 4.40 -3.86 -2.09
C ASP A 59 5.47 -4.80 -1.55
N ILE A 60 6.53 -4.20 -1.01
CA ILE A 60 7.74 -4.88 -0.59
C ILE A 60 8.15 -4.28 0.75
N THR A 61 8.34 -5.13 1.74
CA THR A 61 9.03 -4.80 2.98
C THR A 61 10.47 -5.31 2.90
N ALA A 62 11.42 -4.48 3.29
CA ALA A 62 12.82 -4.86 3.42
C ALA A 62 13.34 -4.34 4.76
N ALA A 63 14.09 -5.17 5.48
CA ALA A 63 14.81 -4.74 6.67
C ALA A 63 16.27 -4.47 6.30
N ASP A 64 16.84 -3.42 6.87
CA ASP A 64 18.23 -3.01 6.67
C ASP A 64 18.85 -2.66 8.02
N SER A 65 20.16 -2.37 8.07
CA SER A 65 20.85 -2.01 9.32
C SER A 65 20.31 -0.73 9.97
N LYS A 66 19.50 0.05 9.26
CA LYS A 66 18.82 1.27 9.73
C LYS A 66 17.35 1.08 10.09
N GLY A 67 16.82 -0.15 9.99
CA GLY A 67 15.41 -0.47 10.30
C GLY A 67 14.61 -0.94 9.08
N ILE A 68 13.29 -0.80 9.16
CA ILE A 68 12.35 -1.28 8.13
C ILE A 68 12.12 -0.21 7.07
N LYS A 69 12.32 -0.58 5.81
CA LYS A 69 11.96 0.20 4.63
C LYS A 69 10.89 -0.53 3.82
N VAL A 70 9.92 0.21 3.31
CA VAL A 70 8.83 -0.31 2.52
C VAL A 70 8.76 0.41 1.19
N LYS A 71 8.29 -0.30 0.18
CA LYS A 71 7.97 0.26 -1.12
C LYS A 71 6.46 0.23 -1.28
N PHE A 72 5.85 1.39 -1.52
CA PHE A 72 4.42 1.46 -1.75
C PHE A 72 4.10 1.22 -3.23
N LYS A 73 2.99 0.50 -3.47
CA LYS A 73 2.44 0.39 -4.83
C LYS A 73 1.82 1.71 -5.25
N SER A 74 2.01 2.07 -6.52
CA SER A 74 1.42 3.27 -7.08
C SER A 74 -0.11 3.12 -7.21
N HIS A 75 -0.86 4.06 -6.63
CA HIS A 75 -2.33 4.12 -6.74
C HIS A 75 -2.80 4.20 -8.21
N LYS A 76 -2.00 4.80 -9.10
CA LYS A 76 -2.33 4.98 -10.52
C LYS A 76 -2.59 3.66 -11.25
N LYS A 77 -1.89 2.59 -10.89
CA LYS A 77 -2.14 1.26 -11.48
C LYS A 77 -3.50 0.70 -11.06
N TYR A 78 -3.88 0.90 -9.80
CA TYR A 78 -5.14 0.41 -9.26
C TYR A 78 -6.34 1.22 -9.72
N GLU A 79 -6.20 2.54 -9.82
CA GLU A 79 -7.23 3.40 -10.38
C GLU A 79 -7.51 3.06 -11.86
N ALA A 80 -6.46 2.76 -12.64
CA ALA A 80 -6.61 2.30 -14.01
C ALA A 80 -7.29 0.92 -14.11
N MET A 81 -6.98 -0.01 -13.20
CA MET A 81 -7.67 -1.30 -13.14
C MET A 81 -9.14 -1.17 -12.74
N LEU A 82 -9.44 -0.31 -11.75
CA LEU A 82 -10.81 -0.03 -11.31
C LEU A 82 -11.65 0.49 -12.48
N LYS A 83 -11.15 1.49 -13.22
CA LYS A 83 -11.81 2.03 -14.42
C LYS A 83 -12.06 0.97 -15.51
N LYS A 84 -11.17 -0.03 -15.62
CA LYS A 84 -11.30 -1.11 -16.61
C LYS A 84 -12.33 -2.16 -16.20
N HIS A 85 -12.48 -2.42 -14.91
CA HIS A 85 -13.47 -3.38 -14.37
C HIS A 85 -14.87 -2.77 -14.21
N LEU A 86 -14.98 -1.44 -14.16
CA LEU A 86 -16.25 -0.72 -14.08
C LEU A 86 -16.92 -0.51 -15.46
N ARG A 87 -16.31 -0.98 -16.56
CA ARG A 87 -16.71 -0.71 -17.95
C ARG A 87 -17.39 -1.89 -18.61
#